data_AF-A0A1Q7ZG70-F1
#
_entry.id   AF-A0A1Q7ZG70-F1
#
_cell.length_a   1.000
_cell.length_b   1.000
_cell.length_c   1.000
_cell.angle_alpha   90.00
_cell.angle_beta   90.00
_cell.angle_gamma   90.00
#
_symmetry.space_group_name_H-M   'P 1'
#
loop_
_entity.id
_entity.type
_entity.pdbx_description
1 polymer ?
#
loop_
_entity_poly.entity_id
_entity_poly.type
_entity_poly.pdbx_seq_one_letter_code
_entity_poly.pdbx_strand_id
1 'polypeptide(L)'
;MPVSLIGTWGGNNIRMTIGPAQTAIAYACGDGLIDEPIILDRTGRFKVEGTYDVQGGGPAKAIPISALYSGAVSGMTMSLTVTSVDTGQSMGTFSLELGKDGVFTLLCPV
;
A
#
# COMPACT_ATOMS: atom_id res chain seq x y z
N MET A 1 -16.94 -17.05 -4.18
CA MET A 1 -15.53 -17.50 -4.32
C MET A 1 -14.67 -16.43 -3.68
N PRO A 2 -13.67 -16.75 -2.84
CA PRO A 2 -12.76 -15.75 -2.32
C PRO A 2 -12.03 -15.12 -3.51
N VAL A 3 -12.09 -13.79 -3.61
CA VAL A 3 -11.32 -13.05 -4.62
C VAL A 3 -9.86 -13.15 -4.19
N SER A 4 -9.05 -13.88 -4.95
CA SER A 4 -7.62 -13.98 -4.67
C SER A 4 -6.98 -12.64 -4.97
N LEU A 5 -6.56 -11.92 -3.94
CA LEU A 5 -5.84 -10.65 -4.08
C LEU A 5 -4.37 -10.83 -4.44
N ILE A 6 -3.88 -12.06 -4.35
CA ILE A 6 -2.47 -12.38 -4.57
C ILE A 6 -2.07 -11.98 -5.98
N GLY A 7 -1.02 -11.16 -6.08
CA GLY A 7 -0.54 -10.61 -7.34
C GLY A 7 -0.03 -9.19 -7.22
N THR A 8 0.39 -8.64 -8.35
CA THR A 8 0.87 -7.25 -8.46
C THR A 8 -0.28 -6.33 -8.79
N TRP A 9 -0.39 -5.24 -8.05
CA TRP A 9 -1.36 -4.18 -8.19
C TRP A 9 -0.61 -2.87 -8.47
N GLY A 10 -0.91 -2.24 -9.59
CA GLY A 10 -0.21 -1.02 -10.04
C GLY A 10 -1.14 0.17 -10.04
N GLY A 11 -0.63 1.31 -9.58
CA GLY A 11 -1.33 2.59 -9.59
C GLY A 11 -0.39 3.75 -9.93
N ASN A 12 -0.91 4.96 -9.82
CA ASN A 12 -0.09 6.17 -9.99
C ASN A 12 0.76 6.41 -8.73
N ASN A 13 2.09 6.41 -8.90
CA ASN A 13 3.10 6.56 -7.84
C ASN A 13 3.03 5.50 -6.73
N ILE A 14 2.45 4.33 -7.03
CA ILE A 14 2.31 3.22 -6.11
C ILE A 14 2.35 1.88 -6.84
N ARG A 15 2.97 0.88 -6.23
CA ARG A 15 2.93 -0.53 -6.61
C ARG A 15 2.73 -1.36 -5.37
N MET A 16 1.81 -2.30 -5.38
CA MET A 16 1.51 -3.17 -4.25
C MET A 16 1.60 -4.62 -4.72
N THR A 17 2.39 -5.43 -4.03
CA THR A 17 2.59 -6.85 -4.33
C THR A 17 2.05 -7.66 -3.17
N ILE A 18 0.88 -8.25 -3.36
CA ILE A 18 0.18 -9.02 -2.33
C ILE A 18 0.65 -10.47 -2.42
N GLY A 19 1.30 -10.94 -1.37
CA GLY A 19 1.68 -12.33 -1.19
C GLY A 19 0.70 -13.09 -0.28
N PRO A 20 0.92 -14.40 -0.07
CA PRO A 20 0.08 -15.23 0.80
C PRO A 20 0.25 -14.93 2.30
N ALA A 21 1.36 -14.30 2.70
CA ALA A 21 1.70 -14.02 4.10
C ALA A 21 2.04 -12.55 4.36
N GLN A 22 2.67 -11.89 3.41
CA GLN A 22 3.11 -10.51 3.50
C GLN A 22 2.71 -9.74 2.24
N THR A 23 2.58 -8.43 2.38
CA THR A 23 2.35 -7.52 1.25
C THR A 23 3.38 -6.42 1.26
N ALA A 24 4.10 -6.29 0.15
CA ALA A 24 5.05 -5.21 -0.06
C ALA A 24 4.40 -4.10 -0.88
N ILE A 25 4.57 -2.85 -0.45
CA ILE A 25 4.09 -1.67 -1.15
C ILE A 25 5.30 -0.80 -1.46
N ALA A 26 5.46 -0.39 -2.71
CA ALA A 26 6.46 0.57 -3.12
C ALA A 26 5.74 1.86 -3.54
N TYR A 27 6.17 2.98 -2.97
CA TYR A 27 5.75 4.32 -3.33
C TYR A 27 6.86 4.98 -4.15
N ALA A 28 6.56 6.12 -4.77
CA ALA A 28 7.61 6.89 -5.44
C ALA A 28 8.76 7.22 -4.47
N CYS A 29 8.45 7.66 -3.24
CA CYS A 29 9.42 8.15 -2.25
C CYS A 29 9.33 7.45 -0.89
N GLY A 30 9.08 6.16 -0.92
CA GLY A 30 8.97 5.36 0.29
C GLY A 30 8.56 3.95 -0.02
N ASP A 31 8.57 3.12 1.00
CA ASP A 31 8.13 1.74 0.94
C ASP A 31 7.17 1.46 2.09
N GLY A 32 6.33 0.46 1.93
CA GLY A 32 5.45 -0.01 2.98
C GLY A 32 5.50 -1.52 3.05
N LEU A 33 5.35 -2.05 4.25
CA LEU A 33 5.32 -3.49 4.49
C LEU A 33 4.16 -3.82 5.41
N ILE A 34 3.38 -4.81 5.00
CA ILE A 34 2.32 -5.40 5.80
C ILE A 34 2.74 -6.86 6.04
N ASP A 35 3.10 -7.16 7.28
CA ASP A 35 3.57 -8.50 7.69
C ASP A 35 2.42 -9.48 7.98
N GLU A 36 1.19 -9.09 7.64
CA GLU A 36 -0.02 -9.88 7.81
C GLU A 36 -0.76 -10.11 6.48
N PRO A 37 -1.47 -11.25 6.36
CA PRO A 37 -2.28 -11.53 5.18
C PRO A 37 -3.49 -10.58 5.08
N ILE A 38 -3.73 -10.04 3.89
CA ILE A 38 -4.88 -9.17 3.62
C ILE A 38 -6.14 -10.04 3.46
N ILE A 39 -7.06 -9.91 4.40
CA ILE A 39 -8.35 -10.61 4.38
C ILE A 39 -9.46 -9.60 4.06
N LEU A 40 -10.17 -9.83 2.96
CA LEU A 40 -11.37 -9.05 2.61
C LEU A 40 -12.57 -9.47 3.46
N ASP A 41 -13.36 -8.49 3.85
CA ASP A 41 -14.69 -8.69 4.40
C ASP A 41 -15.72 -9.07 3.32
N ARG A 42 -16.97 -9.31 3.74
CA ARG A 42 -18.08 -9.67 2.84
C ARG A 42 -18.43 -8.59 1.80
N THR A 43 -17.95 -7.36 2.00
CA THR A 43 -18.15 -6.21 1.12
C THR A 43 -16.94 -5.93 0.23
N GLY A 44 -15.90 -6.77 0.29
CA GLY A 44 -14.67 -6.59 -0.48
C GLY A 44 -13.74 -5.53 0.09
N ARG A 45 -13.88 -5.17 1.37
CA ARG A 45 -13.01 -4.20 2.04
C ARG A 45 -12.04 -4.87 2.99
N PHE A 46 -10.88 -4.26 3.21
CA PHE A 46 -9.91 -4.69 4.20
C PHE A 46 -9.39 -3.51 5.00
N LYS A 47 -8.95 -3.79 6.21
CA LYS A 47 -8.28 -2.86 7.09
C LYS A 47 -7.17 -3.62 7.80
N VAL A 48 -5.93 -3.25 7.55
CA VAL A 48 -4.75 -3.93 8.09
C VAL A 48 -3.72 -2.89 8.51
N GLU A 49 -3.02 -3.18 9.60
CA GLU A 49 -1.90 -2.36 10.04
C GLU A 49 -0.61 -2.82 9.35
N GLY A 50 0.26 -1.87 9.07
CA GLY A 50 1.58 -2.14 8.53
C GLY A 50 2.53 -1.00 8.86
N THR A 51 3.66 -1.02 8.18
CA THR A 51 4.70 -0.01 8.34
C THR A 51 4.80 0.81 7.07
N TYR A 52 5.03 2.11 7.23
CA TYR A 52 5.30 3.03 6.15
C TYR A 52 6.66 3.68 6.40
N ASP A 53 7.58 3.47 5.48
CA ASP A 53 8.94 4.00 5.50
C ASP A 53 9.05 5.12 4.47
N VAL A 54 9.30 6.34 4.94
CA VAL A 54 9.54 7.50 4.08
C VAL A 54 11.02 7.51 3.73
N GLN A 55 11.40 7.09 2.52
CA GLN A 55 12.77 7.28 2.05
C GLN A 55 13.06 8.78 1.83
N GLY A 56 13.39 9.49 2.92
CA GLY A 56 13.93 10.84 2.87
C GLY A 56 15.37 10.78 2.38
N GLY A 57 15.72 11.59 1.37
CA GLY A 57 17.07 11.70 0.83
C GLY A 57 18.08 12.06 1.93
N GLY A 58 18.74 11.07 2.52
CA GLY A 58 19.74 11.31 3.55
C GLY A 58 20.30 10.02 4.14
N PRO A 59 21.50 10.06 4.76
CA PRO A 59 22.13 8.90 5.38
C PRO A 59 21.42 8.41 6.66
N ALA A 60 20.38 9.12 7.12
CA ALA A 60 19.55 8.66 8.22
C ALA A 60 18.59 7.59 7.68
N LYS A 61 18.67 6.37 8.23
CA LYS A 61 17.61 5.37 8.06
C LYS A 61 16.30 6.04 8.48
N ALA A 62 15.38 6.14 7.55
CA ALA A 62 14.04 6.56 7.87
C ALA A 62 13.44 5.56 8.87
N ILE A 63 12.73 6.10 9.85
CA ILE A 63 12.12 5.32 10.92
C ILE A 63 10.77 4.87 10.37
N PRO A 64 10.52 3.56 10.22
CA PRO A 64 9.22 3.08 9.79
C PRO A 64 8.16 3.54 10.79
N ILE A 65 7.12 4.21 10.31
CA ILE A 65 5.99 4.62 11.13
C ILE A 65 4.84 3.63 10.98
N SER A 66 4.03 3.49 12.02
CA SER A 66 2.84 2.65 11.98
C SER A 66 1.78 3.30 11.09
N ALA A 67 1.36 2.58 10.05
CA ALA A 67 0.38 3.03 9.09
C ALA A 67 -0.78 2.04 8.98
N LEU A 68 -1.98 2.57 8.90
CA LEU A 68 -3.21 1.86 8.71
C LEU A 68 -3.60 1.88 7.23
N TYR A 69 -3.68 0.69 6.65
CA TYR A 69 -4.04 0.46 5.27
C TYR A 69 -5.50 0.03 5.20
N SER A 70 -6.35 0.91 4.68
CA SER A 70 -7.76 0.61 4.46
C SER A 70 -8.01 0.55 2.97
N GLY A 71 -8.41 -0.61 2.45
CA GLY A 71 -8.67 -0.76 1.03
C GLY A 71 -10.05 -1.33 0.71
N ALA A 72 -10.55 -0.99 -0.47
CA ALA A 72 -11.79 -1.50 -1.02
C ALA A 72 -11.52 -2.07 -2.41
N VAL A 73 -11.81 -3.35 -2.60
CA VAL A 73 -11.58 -4.09 -3.84
C VAL A 73 -12.91 -4.37 -4.51
N SER A 74 -12.99 -3.96 -5.77
CA SER A 74 -14.14 -4.22 -6.64
C SER A 74 -13.65 -4.79 -7.95
N GLY A 75 -13.78 -6.13 -8.10
CA GLY A 75 -13.29 -6.84 -9.29
C GLY A 75 -11.76 -6.76 -9.42
N MET A 76 -11.29 -5.99 -10.40
CA MET A 76 -9.85 -5.80 -10.70
C MET A 76 -9.30 -4.44 -10.25
N THR A 77 -10.11 -3.62 -9.57
CA THR A 77 -9.71 -2.30 -9.08
C THR A 77 -9.73 -2.28 -7.56
N MET A 78 -8.72 -1.64 -6.96
CA MET A 78 -8.55 -1.46 -5.53
C MET A 78 -8.33 0.01 -5.21
N SER A 79 -9.15 0.57 -4.32
CA SER A 79 -8.88 1.86 -3.69
C SER A 79 -8.17 1.61 -2.37
N LEU A 80 -6.97 2.15 -2.18
CA LEU A 80 -6.18 2.04 -0.95
C LEU A 80 -6.06 3.43 -0.31
N THR A 81 -6.50 3.56 0.92
CA THR A 81 -6.26 4.73 1.77
C THR A 81 -5.25 4.38 2.84
N VAL A 82 -4.23 5.22 2.98
CA VAL A 82 -3.16 5.06 3.97
C VAL A 82 -3.33 6.15 5.02
N THR A 83 -3.35 5.78 6.29
CA THR A 83 -3.50 6.71 7.42
C THR A 83 -2.42 6.43 8.45
N SER A 84 -1.71 7.45 8.96
CA SER A 84 -0.78 7.25 10.07
C SER A 84 -1.55 6.90 11.34
N VAL A 85 -1.12 5.83 12.03
CA VAL A 85 -1.71 5.42 13.31
C VAL A 85 -1.36 6.42 14.40
N ASP A 86 -0.12 6.92 14.40
CA ASP A 86 0.38 7.83 15.45
C ASP A 86 -0.34 9.19 15.46
N THR A 87 -0.65 9.71 14.27
CA THR A 87 -1.25 11.05 14.11
C THR A 87 -2.71 11.03 13.70
N GLY A 88 -3.22 9.89 13.23
CA GLY A 88 -4.53 9.78 12.59
C GLY A 88 -4.62 10.48 11.22
N GLN A 89 -3.51 11.00 10.69
CA GLN A 89 -3.50 11.76 9.45
C GLN A 89 -3.54 10.84 8.23
N SER A 90 -4.49 11.09 7.32
CA SER A 90 -4.53 10.40 6.03
C SER A 90 -3.35 10.84 5.17
N MET A 91 -2.48 9.90 4.83
CA MET A 91 -1.32 10.08 3.95
C MET A 91 -1.75 10.19 2.49
N GLY A 92 -2.90 9.62 2.14
CA GLY A 92 -3.47 9.73 0.80
C GLY A 92 -4.36 8.55 0.43
N THR A 93 -5.05 8.71 -0.70
CA THR A 93 -5.84 7.65 -1.33
C THR A 93 -5.29 7.37 -2.71
N PHE A 94 -5.05 6.10 -2.98
CA PHE A 94 -4.46 5.59 -4.21
C PHE A 94 -5.42 4.62 -4.88
N SER A 95 -5.46 4.66 -6.21
CA SER A 95 -6.19 3.69 -7.02
C SER A 95 -5.20 2.74 -7.67
N LEU A 96 -5.40 1.46 -7.46
CA LEU A 96 -4.59 0.35 -7.94
C LEU A 96 -5.43 -0.56 -8.82
N GLU A 97 -4.81 -1.18 -9.81
CA GLU A 97 -5.45 -2.19 -10.65
C GLU A 97 -4.60 -3.48 -10.69
N LEU A 98 -5.28 -4.62 -10.63
CA LEU A 98 -4.62 -5.93 -10.67
C LEU A 98 -3.96 -6.17 -12.03
N GLY A 99 -2.70 -6.59 -12.02
CA GLY A 99 -1.93 -6.89 -13.22
C GLY A 99 -1.35 -5.66 -13.92
N LYS A 100 -1.59 -4.44 -13.41
CA LYS A 100 -0.87 -3.25 -13.85
C LYS A 100 0.46 -3.13 -13.11
N ASP A 101 1.46 -2.60 -13.80
CA ASP A 101 2.67 -2.11 -13.16
C ASP A 101 2.42 -0.74 -12.53
N GLY A 102 3.03 -0.49 -11.36
CA GLY A 102 3.02 0.83 -10.75
C GLY A 102 3.81 1.83 -11.60
N VAL A 103 3.19 2.97 -11.89
CA VAL A 103 3.80 4.05 -12.68
C VAL A 103 4.33 5.11 -11.73
N PHE A 104 5.65 5.16 -11.55
CA PHE A 104 6.31 6.17 -10.74
C PHE A 104 6.71 7.34 -11.62
N THR A 105 5.81 8.32 -11.74
CA THR A 105 6.07 9.54 -12.53
C THR A 105 6.76 10.62 -11.72
N LEU A 106 6.70 10.54 -10.38
CA LEU A 106 7.42 11.42 -9.48
C LEU A 106 8.84 10.90 -9.25
N LEU A 107 9.83 11.71 -9.63
CA LEU A 107 11.19 11.59 -9.13
C LEU A 107 11.20 12.14 -7.70
N CYS A 108 11.74 11.40 -6.75
CA CYS A 108 11.93 11.92 -5.40
C CYS A 108 12.91 13.08 -5.44
N PRO A 109 12.50 14.29 -4.99
CA PRO A 109 13.45 15.35 -4.78
C PRO A 109 14.41 14.91 -3.66
N VAL A 110 15.70 14.82 -4.01
CA VAL A 110 16.81 14.56 -3.08
C VAL A 110 17.15 15.80 -2.25
#